data_AF-A0A316MZN2-F1
#
_entry.id   AF-A0A316MZN2-F1
#
_cell.length_a   1.000
_cell.length_b   1.000
_cell.length_c   1.000
_cell.angle_alpha   90.00
_cell.angle_beta   90.00
_cell.angle_gamma   90.00
#
_symmetry.space_group_name_H-M   'P 1'
#
loop_
_entity.id
_entity.type
_entity.pdbx_description
1 polymer ?
#
loop_
_entity_poly.entity_id
_entity_poly.type
_entity_poly.pdbx_seq_one_letter_code
_entity_poly.pdbx_strand_id
1 'polypeptide(L)'
;MINRILIRMKVVQMLYSYLLTRSDFNILPAPESQSRDKRYAYSLYCDLLLLLVDLSGFKISNFEGRPRIERIEKRQKNDCTRIAQALASNDEMADIALGHKSFYDALAPMRLRLKTEVRESSIYKEYSRKKTQPEIQDEVAMWKAIFSTVLLRDPQLTDLIKSNPEFTHVGYDQALAMFDATLGDYSSVRSSLVDARRGLEMSLDKAYELYHSLFQLMIDLTHLRELQLDEAKHKYLPTHDDLNPRLRFVENQFIKSLEENEDMQEYLKDNPISWVDDDVTLKHLLDKILESDIYKKYMDAKVTDYAADCELWYQLFKNVIVESDDLAEALESQSVYWNDDLNIMGSFVLKTIRSFASSEGKQVKLLPKYKDAEDERFGPDLFEKAIANRQDYREMIDGCLVESRWDPERLAFMDIVILTTAIAELLNFESIPTLVTVNEYTEIANYYSTPKSGQFITGMLYAIINNLKKSGKLVKE
;
A
#
# COMPACT_ATOMS: atom_id res chain seq x y z
N MET A 1 -5.99 -13.58 14.33
CA MET A 1 -4.98 -12.73 15.00
C MET A 1 -5.07 -11.34 14.42
N ILE A 2 -4.82 -11.21 13.12
CA ILE A 2 -5.11 -10.02 12.33
C ILE A 2 -6.58 -9.65 12.56
N ASN A 3 -6.78 -8.60 13.36
CA ASN A 3 -8.09 -8.05 13.67
C ASN A 3 -8.37 -6.86 12.73
N ARG A 4 -9.61 -6.37 12.75
CA ARG A 4 -10.00 -5.22 11.92
C ARG A 4 -9.21 -3.95 12.24
N ILE A 5 -8.63 -3.81 13.43
CA ILE A 5 -7.78 -2.66 13.80
C ILE A 5 -6.51 -2.66 12.94
N LEU A 6 -5.75 -3.77 12.96
CA LEU A 6 -4.54 -3.91 12.16
C LEU A 6 -4.85 -3.77 10.66
N ILE A 7 -5.94 -4.38 10.19
CA ILE A 7 -6.32 -4.30 8.78
C ILE A 7 -6.57 -2.85 8.36
N ARG A 8 -7.30 -2.06 9.15
CA ARG A 8 -7.51 -0.62 8.85
C ARG A 8 -6.20 0.14 8.78
N MET A 9 -5.30 -0.08 9.73
CA MET A 9 -3.98 0.56 9.74
C MET A 9 -3.19 0.22 8.47
N LYS A 10 -3.09 -1.06 8.11
CA LYS A 10 -2.39 -1.48 6.87
C LYS A 10 -3.05 -0.92 5.61
N VAL A 11 -4.39 -0.84 5.58
CA VAL A 11 -5.12 -0.22 4.46
C VAL A 11 -4.81 1.27 4.37
N VAL A 12 -4.82 2.01 5.49
CA VAL A 12 -4.47 3.45 5.52
C VAL A 12 -3.03 3.68 5.06
N GLN A 13 -2.06 2.90 5.57
CA GLN A 13 -0.66 2.98 5.16
C GLN A 13 -0.50 2.72 3.66
N MET A 14 -1.11 1.64 3.16
CA MET A 14 -1.02 1.29 1.75
C MET A 14 -1.71 2.33 0.87
N LEU A 15 -2.86 2.86 1.30
CA LEU A 15 -3.57 3.91 0.59
C LEU A 15 -2.76 5.21 0.58
N TYR A 16 -2.09 5.55 1.67
CA TYR A 16 -1.18 6.70 1.73
C TYR A 16 -0.05 6.56 0.70
N SER A 17 0.69 5.44 0.71
CA SER A 17 1.78 5.18 -0.23
C SER A 17 1.28 5.16 -1.69
N TYR A 18 0.13 4.53 -1.93
CA TYR A 18 -0.49 4.47 -3.24
C TYR A 18 -0.95 5.85 -3.74
N LEU A 19 -1.50 6.69 -2.87
CA LEU A 19 -1.97 8.02 -3.25
C LEU A 19 -0.83 9.05 -3.36
N LEU A 20 0.25 8.88 -2.60
CA LEU A 20 1.45 9.73 -2.69
C LEU A 20 2.22 9.49 -3.99
N THR A 21 2.27 8.25 -4.46
CA THR A 21 2.84 7.89 -5.77
C THR A 21 1.92 8.23 -6.95
N ARG A 22 0.64 8.52 -6.67
CA ARG A 22 -0.36 9.03 -7.61
C ARG A 22 -0.52 10.55 -7.56
N SER A 23 0.58 11.29 -7.56
CA SER A 23 0.53 12.58 -8.25
C SER A 23 0.09 12.28 -9.69
N ASP A 24 -0.96 12.97 -10.14
CA ASP A 24 -1.83 12.60 -11.25
C ASP A 24 -1.11 12.15 -12.53
N PHE A 25 -1.80 11.41 -13.41
CA PHE A 25 -1.27 11.17 -14.76
C PHE A 25 -1.00 12.53 -15.41
N ASN A 26 0.27 12.94 -15.36
CA ASN A 26 0.65 14.31 -15.57
C ASN A 26 1.03 14.47 -17.03
N ILE A 27 0.25 15.29 -17.71
CA ILE A 27 0.68 15.84 -18.98
C ILE A 27 1.87 16.74 -18.65
N LEU A 28 2.99 16.53 -19.33
CA LEU A 28 4.18 17.33 -19.11
C LEU A 28 3.84 18.82 -19.33
N PRO A 29 4.24 19.74 -18.44
CA PRO A 29 3.90 21.14 -18.58
C PRO A 29 4.65 21.78 -19.74
N ALA A 30 4.14 22.95 -20.19
CA ALA A 30 4.82 23.75 -21.20
C ALA A 30 6.25 24.13 -20.74
N PRO A 31 7.27 23.98 -21.59
CA PRO A 31 8.65 24.25 -21.21
C PRO A 31 8.86 25.73 -20.88
N GLU A 32 9.52 26.02 -19.75
CA GLU A 32 9.79 27.40 -19.28
C GLU A 32 10.62 28.23 -20.27
N SER A 33 11.55 27.60 -20.99
CA SER A 33 12.39 28.26 -21.97
C SER A 33 11.75 28.26 -23.36
N GLN A 34 11.63 29.43 -23.98
CA GLN A 34 10.93 29.63 -25.26
C GLN A 34 11.77 29.32 -26.52
N SER A 35 12.75 28.42 -26.45
CA SER A 35 13.52 28.06 -27.66
C SER A 35 12.58 27.51 -28.74
N ARG A 36 12.92 27.76 -30.01
CA ARG A 36 12.12 27.25 -31.15
C ARG A 36 11.94 25.74 -31.07
N ASP A 37 13.01 25.00 -30.76
CA ASP A 37 12.96 23.54 -30.62
C ASP A 37 11.95 23.10 -29.55
N LYS A 38 11.98 23.72 -28.36
CA LYS A 38 11.08 23.34 -27.26
C LYS A 38 9.63 23.77 -27.49
N ARG A 39 9.40 24.94 -28.12
CA ARG A 39 8.05 25.38 -28.50
C ARG A 39 7.43 24.42 -29.51
N TYR A 40 8.19 24.02 -30.53
CA TYR A 40 7.74 23.04 -31.49
C TYR A 40 7.53 21.66 -30.84
N ALA A 41 8.46 21.22 -29.98
CA ALA A 41 8.39 19.94 -29.29
C ALA A 41 7.11 19.80 -28.46
N TYR A 42 6.82 20.80 -27.60
CA TYR A 42 5.62 20.82 -26.80
C TYR A 42 4.35 20.84 -27.66
N SER A 43 4.36 21.63 -28.73
CA SER A 43 3.22 21.72 -29.64
C SER A 43 2.91 20.38 -30.30
N LEU A 44 3.94 19.71 -30.84
CA LEU A 44 3.77 18.39 -31.46
C LEU A 44 3.39 17.32 -30.43
N TYR A 45 3.94 17.38 -29.21
CA TYR A 45 3.57 16.49 -28.11
C TYR A 45 2.05 16.54 -27.83
N CYS A 46 1.49 17.74 -27.69
CA CYS A 46 0.05 17.96 -27.53
C CYS A 46 -0.77 17.40 -28.71
N ASP A 47 -0.31 17.63 -29.94
CA ASP A 47 -0.93 17.11 -31.16
C ASP A 47 -0.99 15.57 -31.17
N LEU A 48 0.09 14.90 -30.72
CA LEU A 48 0.16 13.44 -30.63
C LEU A 48 -0.77 12.87 -29.56
N LEU A 49 -0.94 13.54 -28.41
CA LEU A 49 -1.90 13.15 -27.39
C LEU A 49 -3.35 13.21 -27.91
N LEU A 50 -3.71 14.29 -28.62
CA LEU A 50 -5.03 14.43 -29.23
C LEU A 50 -5.26 13.38 -30.32
N LEU A 51 -4.23 13.07 -31.12
CA LEU A 51 -4.28 12.03 -32.12
C LEU A 51 -4.51 10.65 -31.49
N LEU A 52 -3.83 10.32 -30.38
CA LEU A 52 -4.04 9.08 -29.64
C LEU A 52 -5.50 8.98 -29.18
N VAL A 53 -6.03 10.04 -28.55
CA VAL A 53 -7.42 10.08 -28.06
C VAL A 53 -8.42 9.87 -29.20
N ASP A 54 -8.25 10.55 -30.33
CA ASP A 54 -9.13 10.43 -31.50
C ASP A 54 -9.11 9.03 -32.13
N LEU A 55 -7.93 8.41 -32.20
CA LEU A 55 -7.76 7.04 -32.71
C LEU A 55 -8.30 5.97 -31.75
N SER A 56 -8.52 6.32 -30.47
CA SER A 56 -8.94 5.42 -29.38
C SER A 56 -10.44 5.44 -29.08
N GLY A 57 -11.28 5.85 -30.04
CA GLY A 57 -12.73 5.80 -29.90
C GLY A 57 -13.36 6.99 -29.16
N PHE A 58 -12.60 8.07 -28.94
CA PHE A 58 -13.14 9.36 -28.51
C PHE A 58 -13.31 10.29 -29.71
N LYS A 59 -14.23 11.24 -29.58
CA LYS A 59 -14.46 12.31 -30.54
C LYS A 59 -14.22 13.63 -29.83
N ILE A 60 -13.39 14.47 -30.43
CA ILE A 60 -13.23 15.85 -29.99
C ILE A 60 -14.32 16.66 -30.73
N SER A 61 -15.36 17.06 -30.01
CA SER A 61 -16.46 17.89 -30.49
C SER A 61 -16.31 19.32 -29.95
N ASN A 62 -16.91 20.31 -30.62
CA ASN A 62 -17.01 21.66 -30.08
C ASN A 62 -18.46 21.90 -29.68
N PHE A 63 -18.69 22.22 -28.41
CA PHE A 63 -19.99 22.62 -27.89
C PHE A 63 -19.86 24.01 -27.28
N GLU A 64 -20.61 24.99 -27.80
CA GLU A 64 -20.62 26.39 -27.30
C GLU A 64 -19.23 27.05 -27.22
N GLY A 65 -18.34 26.76 -28.17
CA GLY A 65 -17.00 27.35 -28.24
C GLY A 65 -15.98 26.72 -27.28
N ARG A 66 -16.35 25.66 -26.55
CA ARG A 66 -15.43 24.83 -25.77
C ARG A 66 -15.29 23.44 -26.40
N PRO A 67 -14.06 22.95 -26.62
CA PRO A 67 -13.85 21.57 -27.04
C PRO A 67 -14.25 20.62 -25.92
N ARG A 68 -14.93 19.53 -26.28
CA ARG A 68 -15.29 18.42 -25.42
C ARG A 68 -14.75 17.13 -26.01
N ILE A 69 -14.22 16.27 -25.15
CA ILE A 69 -13.75 14.94 -25.54
C ILE A 69 -14.82 13.94 -25.12
N GLU A 70 -15.62 13.49 -26.09
CA GLU A 70 -16.78 12.64 -25.85
C GLU A 70 -16.54 11.23 -26.37
N ARG A 71 -17.10 10.24 -25.65
CA ARG A 71 -17.03 8.84 -26.06
C ARG A 71 -17.98 8.57 -27.22
N ILE A 72 -17.54 7.80 -28.22
CA ILE A 72 -18.41 7.37 -29.33
C ILE A 72 -19.25 6.17 -28.87
N GLU A 73 -20.58 6.31 -28.84
CA GLU A 73 -21.53 5.34 -28.25
C GLU A 73 -21.62 3.95 -28.92
N LYS A 74 -20.83 3.65 -29.96
CA LYS A 74 -20.92 2.38 -30.71
C LYS A 74 -19.58 1.68 -30.96
N ARG A 75 -19.49 0.44 -30.42
CA ARG A 75 -18.84 -0.81 -30.92
C ARG A 75 -17.61 -1.38 -30.16
N GLN A 76 -17.52 -2.72 -30.34
CA GLN A 76 -16.49 -3.77 -30.09
C GLN A 76 -15.64 -3.76 -28.80
N LYS A 77 -15.33 -4.98 -28.34
CA LYS A 77 -14.50 -5.25 -27.15
C LYS A 77 -13.08 -4.72 -27.43
N ASN A 78 -12.61 -3.79 -26.60
CA ASN A 78 -11.28 -3.14 -26.64
C ASN A 78 -11.10 -1.93 -27.59
N ASP A 79 -12.16 -1.33 -28.13
CA ASP A 79 -12.06 -0.12 -28.97
C ASP A 79 -11.72 1.16 -28.16
N CYS A 80 -11.95 1.18 -26.85
CA CYS A 80 -11.55 2.27 -25.95
C CYS A 80 -10.37 1.81 -25.07
N THR A 81 -9.19 2.35 -25.35
CA THR A 81 -7.97 2.07 -24.58
C THR A 81 -8.00 2.86 -23.27
N ARG A 82 -7.50 2.29 -22.18
CA ARG A 82 -7.54 2.89 -20.83
C ARG A 82 -6.75 4.20 -20.74
N ILE A 83 -5.63 4.29 -21.47
CA ILE A 83 -4.80 5.50 -21.62
C ILE A 83 -5.65 6.65 -22.19
N ALA A 84 -6.38 6.38 -23.28
CA ALA A 84 -7.23 7.39 -23.91
C ALA A 84 -8.38 7.84 -23.01
N GLN A 85 -8.93 6.93 -22.20
CA GLN A 85 -9.93 7.30 -21.20
C GLN A 85 -9.34 8.22 -20.12
N ALA A 86 -8.14 7.94 -19.65
CA ALA A 86 -7.46 8.78 -18.66
C ALA A 86 -7.10 10.17 -19.23
N LEU A 87 -6.59 10.22 -20.46
CA LEU A 87 -6.38 11.48 -21.18
C LEU A 87 -7.70 12.25 -21.35
N ALA A 88 -8.77 11.60 -21.80
CA ALA A 88 -10.06 12.26 -22.01
C ALA A 88 -10.69 12.82 -20.72
N SER A 89 -10.32 12.28 -19.56
CA SER A 89 -10.76 12.75 -18.23
C SER A 89 -9.82 13.77 -17.59
N ASN A 90 -8.68 14.11 -18.21
CA ASN A 90 -7.76 15.13 -17.70
C ASN A 90 -8.23 16.52 -18.12
N ASP A 91 -8.35 17.44 -17.16
CA ASP A 91 -8.86 18.80 -17.38
C ASP A 91 -8.01 19.61 -18.38
N GLU A 92 -6.69 19.39 -18.42
CA GLU A 92 -5.77 20.07 -19.33
C GLU A 92 -6.01 19.68 -20.80
N MET A 93 -6.58 18.50 -21.06
CA MET A 93 -6.83 18.05 -22.43
C MET A 93 -7.89 18.88 -23.15
N ALA A 94 -8.80 19.52 -22.42
CA ALA A 94 -9.74 20.47 -23.02
C ALA A 94 -9.02 21.73 -23.53
N ASP A 95 -8.10 22.28 -22.73
CA ASP A 95 -7.31 23.45 -23.12
C ASP A 95 -6.34 23.13 -24.26
N ILE A 96 -5.73 21.94 -24.23
CA ILE A 96 -4.90 21.42 -25.33
C ILE A 96 -5.72 21.30 -26.61
N ALA A 97 -6.92 20.71 -26.56
CA ALA A 97 -7.81 20.61 -27.71
C ALA A 97 -8.21 21.98 -28.28
N LEU A 98 -8.32 23.01 -27.42
CA LEU A 98 -8.64 24.37 -27.84
C LEU A 98 -7.45 25.01 -28.59
N GLY A 99 -6.25 24.89 -28.03
CA GLY A 99 -5.02 25.46 -28.61
C GLY A 99 -4.58 24.79 -29.91
N HIS A 100 -4.91 23.50 -30.09
CA HIS A 100 -4.43 22.66 -31.19
C HIS A 100 -5.49 22.33 -32.24
N LYS A 101 -6.56 23.13 -32.29
CA LYS A 101 -7.67 22.94 -33.24
C LYS A 101 -7.23 22.90 -34.70
N SER A 102 -6.25 23.73 -35.09
CA SER A 102 -5.76 23.81 -36.47
C SER A 102 -5.17 22.48 -36.97
N PHE A 103 -4.36 21.82 -36.13
CA PHE A 103 -3.82 20.49 -36.43
C PHE A 103 -4.93 19.45 -36.54
N TYR A 104 -5.87 19.47 -35.59
CA TYR A 104 -6.99 18.53 -35.58
C TYR A 104 -7.90 18.66 -36.81
N ASP A 105 -8.18 19.89 -37.25
CA ASP A 105 -8.95 20.17 -38.46
C ASP A 105 -8.18 19.72 -39.71
N ALA A 106 -6.86 19.92 -39.76
CA ALA A 106 -6.00 19.48 -40.85
C ALA A 106 -5.90 17.93 -40.97
N LEU A 107 -6.12 17.20 -39.87
CA LEU A 107 -6.20 15.73 -39.88
C LEU A 107 -7.49 15.19 -40.51
N ALA A 108 -8.55 15.99 -40.65
CA ALA A 108 -9.87 15.53 -41.09
C ALA A 108 -9.87 14.70 -42.40
N PRO A 109 -9.11 15.07 -43.46
CA PRO A 109 -9.09 14.32 -44.71
C PRO A 109 -8.50 12.91 -44.59
N MET A 110 -7.58 12.69 -43.66
CA MET A 110 -6.86 11.43 -43.49
C MET A 110 -7.32 10.61 -42.27
N ARG A 111 -8.18 11.17 -41.41
CA ARG A 111 -8.60 10.57 -40.14
C ARG A 111 -9.21 9.17 -40.26
N LEU A 112 -10.12 8.97 -41.22
CA LEU A 112 -10.77 7.67 -41.42
C LEU A 112 -9.76 6.61 -41.90
N ARG A 113 -8.81 7.01 -42.76
CA ARG A 113 -7.73 6.15 -43.24
C ARG A 113 -6.80 5.76 -42.10
N LEU A 114 -6.31 6.72 -41.31
CA LEU A 114 -5.43 6.45 -40.16
C LEU A 114 -6.12 5.51 -39.14
N LYS A 115 -7.40 5.73 -38.83
CA LYS A 115 -8.18 4.81 -37.97
C LYS A 115 -8.22 3.39 -38.53
N THR A 116 -8.33 3.25 -39.85
CA THR A 116 -8.36 1.95 -40.52
C THR A 116 -6.98 1.29 -40.49
N GLU A 117 -5.92 2.03 -40.77
CA GLU A 117 -4.54 1.51 -40.75
C GLU A 117 -4.12 1.03 -39.35
N VAL A 118 -4.48 1.78 -38.30
CA VAL A 118 -4.25 1.36 -36.92
C VAL A 118 -4.95 0.03 -36.63
N ARG A 119 -6.25 -0.08 -36.97
CA ARG A 119 -7.05 -1.30 -36.73
C ARG A 119 -6.55 -2.50 -37.53
N GLU A 120 -6.04 -2.27 -38.74
CA GLU A 120 -5.54 -3.33 -39.60
C GLU A 120 -4.10 -3.75 -39.30
N SER A 121 -3.37 -2.96 -38.51
CA SER A 121 -2.00 -3.26 -38.09
C SER A 121 -1.90 -4.60 -37.35
N SER A 122 -0.79 -5.31 -37.56
CA SER A 122 -0.50 -6.56 -36.84
C SER A 122 -0.47 -6.34 -35.32
N ILE A 123 0.11 -5.22 -34.89
CA ILE A 123 0.24 -4.81 -33.47
C ILE A 123 -1.13 -4.70 -32.81
N TYR A 124 -2.07 -3.97 -33.42
CA TYR A 124 -3.42 -3.81 -32.88
C TYR A 124 -4.21 -5.12 -32.89
N LYS A 125 -4.09 -5.92 -33.96
CA LYS A 125 -4.73 -7.23 -34.07
C LYS A 125 -4.23 -8.20 -33.00
N GLU A 126 -2.94 -8.19 -32.70
CA GLU A 126 -2.35 -9.02 -31.64
C GLU A 126 -2.86 -8.60 -30.26
N TYR A 127 -2.84 -7.30 -29.96
CA TYR A 127 -3.40 -6.74 -28.73
C TYR A 127 -4.89 -7.09 -28.55
N SER A 128 -5.70 -6.91 -29.60
CA SER A 128 -7.15 -7.15 -29.58
C SER A 128 -7.52 -8.64 -29.40
N ARG A 129 -6.65 -9.57 -29.84
CA ARG A 129 -6.88 -11.02 -29.80
C ARG A 129 -6.39 -11.71 -28.52
N LYS A 130 -5.78 -10.99 -27.56
CA LYS A 130 -5.34 -11.58 -26.30
C LYS A 130 -6.51 -12.24 -25.55
N LYS A 131 -6.32 -13.50 -25.13
CA LYS A 131 -7.34 -14.30 -24.42
C LYS A 131 -7.56 -13.79 -22.98
N THR A 132 -6.50 -13.32 -22.33
CA THR A 132 -6.54 -12.64 -21.03
C THR A 132 -6.80 -11.15 -21.24
N GLN A 133 -7.35 -10.47 -20.23
CA GLN A 133 -7.57 -9.03 -20.29
C GLN A 133 -6.20 -8.32 -20.40
N PRO A 134 -5.96 -7.48 -21.42
CA PRO A 134 -4.65 -6.84 -21.61
C PRO A 134 -4.24 -5.98 -20.40
N GLU A 135 -2.95 -6.05 -20.06
CA GLU A 135 -2.36 -5.17 -19.07
C GLU A 135 -2.08 -3.79 -19.68
N ILE A 136 -1.75 -2.80 -18.85
CA ILE A 136 -1.49 -1.45 -19.36
C ILE A 136 -0.12 -1.32 -19.99
N GLN A 137 0.86 -2.11 -19.51
CA GLN A 137 2.14 -2.22 -20.20
C GLN A 137 1.95 -2.70 -21.65
N ASP A 138 1.01 -3.63 -21.87
CA ASP A 138 0.65 -4.08 -23.22
C ASP A 138 0.05 -2.95 -24.06
N GLU A 139 -0.81 -2.13 -23.46
CA GLU A 139 -1.46 -1.00 -24.13
C GLU A 139 -0.46 0.13 -24.46
N VAL A 140 0.45 0.43 -23.53
CA VAL A 140 1.55 1.39 -23.73
C VAL A 140 2.49 0.90 -24.82
N ALA A 141 2.94 -0.36 -24.76
CA ALA A 141 3.79 -0.95 -25.78
C ALA A 141 3.10 -0.94 -27.15
N MET A 142 1.81 -1.26 -27.20
CA MET A 142 0.99 -1.21 -28.42
C MET A 142 0.97 0.21 -28.99
N TRP A 143 0.64 1.25 -28.20
CA TRP A 143 0.58 2.62 -28.69
C TRP A 143 1.96 3.15 -29.12
N LYS A 144 3.02 2.90 -28.34
CA LYS A 144 4.39 3.26 -28.74
C LYS A 144 4.79 2.62 -30.08
N ALA A 145 4.47 1.35 -30.26
CA ALA A 145 4.73 0.63 -31.51
C ALA A 145 3.86 1.16 -32.67
N ILE A 146 2.57 1.42 -32.45
CA ILE A 146 1.67 1.98 -33.48
C ILE A 146 2.15 3.38 -33.92
N PHE A 147 2.50 4.26 -32.99
CA PHE A 147 2.99 5.59 -33.33
C PHE A 147 4.30 5.52 -34.12
N SER A 148 5.28 4.76 -33.64
CA SER A 148 6.61 4.69 -34.27
C SER A 148 6.66 3.91 -35.60
N THR A 149 5.79 2.92 -35.80
CA THR A 149 5.86 2.01 -36.96
C THR A 149 4.73 2.18 -37.96
N VAL A 150 3.59 2.74 -37.56
CA VAL A 150 2.41 2.93 -38.42
C VAL A 150 2.18 4.40 -38.68
N LEU A 151 1.86 5.19 -37.64
CA LEU A 151 1.41 6.57 -37.80
C LEU A 151 2.53 7.50 -38.27
N LEU A 152 3.65 7.55 -37.56
CA LEU A 152 4.76 8.47 -37.88
C LEU A 152 5.57 8.05 -39.12
N ARG A 153 5.22 6.92 -39.73
CA ARG A 153 5.73 6.49 -41.05
C ARG A 153 4.77 6.83 -42.19
N ASP A 154 3.55 7.29 -41.88
CA ASP A 154 2.59 7.73 -42.88
C ASP A 154 3.08 9.00 -43.58
N PRO A 155 3.20 9.01 -44.92
CA PRO A 155 3.70 10.18 -45.64
C PRO A 155 2.84 11.43 -45.44
N GLN A 156 1.51 11.31 -45.45
CA GLN A 156 0.62 12.46 -45.34
C GLN A 156 0.66 13.08 -43.94
N LEU A 157 0.70 12.26 -42.89
CA LEU A 157 0.85 12.73 -41.52
C LEU A 157 2.23 13.36 -41.30
N THR A 158 3.28 12.75 -41.86
CA THR A 158 4.65 13.27 -41.76
C THR A 158 4.78 14.63 -42.46
N ASP A 159 4.18 14.77 -43.65
CA ASP A 159 4.18 16.04 -44.39
C ASP A 159 3.37 17.11 -43.64
N LEU A 160 2.25 16.74 -43.02
CA LEU A 160 1.48 17.64 -42.16
C LEU A 160 2.31 18.13 -40.96
N ILE A 161 2.99 17.23 -40.26
CA ILE A 161 3.86 17.55 -39.12
C ILE A 161 5.00 18.50 -39.54
N LYS A 162 5.60 18.26 -40.71
CA LYS A 162 6.68 19.07 -41.28
C LYS A 162 6.22 20.41 -41.87
N SER A 163 4.93 20.55 -42.20
CA SER A 163 4.37 21.78 -42.74
C SER A 163 4.30 22.92 -41.72
N ASN A 164 4.46 22.62 -40.43
CA ASN A 164 4.52 23.62 -39.37
C ASN A 164 5.77 24.52 -39.56
N PRO A 165 5.62 25.85 -39.66
CA PRO A 165 6.75 26.77 -39.85
C PRO A 165 7.84 26.69 -38.78
N GLU A 166 7.48 26.29 -37.55
CA GLU A 166 8.41 26.15 -36.44
C GLU A 166 9.13 24.80 -36.42
N PHE A 167 8.86 23.88 -37.38
CA PHE A 167 9.42 22.53 -37.44
C PHE A 167 10.94 22.53 -37.25
N THR A 168 11.42 21.63 -36.41
CA THR A 168 12.85 21.32 -36.20
C THR A 168 13.01 19.83 -35.95
N HIS A 169 14.12 19.25 -36.44
CA HIS A 169 14.42 17.84 -36.18
C HIS A 169 14.63 17.56 -34.69
N VAL A 170 15.33 18.46 -33.99
CA VAL A 170 15.55 18.35 -32.54
C VAL A 170 14.24 18.43 -31.77
N GLY A 171 13.35 19.37 -32.13
CA GLY A 171 12.05 19.48 -31.48
C GLY A 171 11.14 18.27 -31.78
N TYR A 172 11.23 17.69 -32.98
CA TYR A 172 10.52 16.45 -33.32
C TYR A 172 10.94 15.29 -32.41
N ASP A 173 12.24 15.05 -32.26
CA ASP A 173 12.75 13.97 -31.39
C ASP A 173 12.39 14.21 -29.91
N GLN A 174 12.43 15.47 -29.45
CA GLN A 174 11.99 15.85 -28.11
C GLN A 174 10.50 15.61 -27.88
N ALA A 175 9.65 15.91 -28.87
CA ALA A 175 8.20 15.64 -28.77
C ALA A 175 7.91 14.15 -28.59
N LEU A 176 8.64 13.28 -29.32
CA LEU A 176 8.49 11.84 -29.19
C LEU A 176 8.95 11.35 -27.82
N ALA A 177 10.07 11.88 -27.30
CA ALA A 177 10.53 11.55 -25.96
C ALA A 177 9.53 12.00 -24.88
N MET A 178 8.92 13.17 -25.02
CA MET A 178 7.85 13.67 -24.13
C MET A 178 6.62 12.75 -24.18
N PHE A 179 6.17 12.38 -25.37
CA PHE A 179 5.04 11.47 -25.56
C PHE A 179 5.31 10.09 -24.95
N ASP A 180 6.51 9.54 -25.18
CA ASP A 180 6.91 8.26 -24.61
C ASP A 180 7.02 8.28 -23.09
N ALA A 181 7.46 9.41 -22.51
CA ALA A 181 7.52 9.62 -21.07
C ALA A 181 6.11 9.65 -20.46
N THR A 182 5.18 10.41 -21.04
CA THR A 182 3.78 10.46 -20.58
C THR A 182 3.10 9.10 -20.66
N LEU A 183 3.27 8.36 -21.77
CA LEU A 183 2.72 7.00 -21.85
C LEU A 183 3.38 6.03 -20.85
N GLY A 184 4.69 6.17 -20.60
CA GLY A 184 5.41 5.38 -19.61
C GLY A 184 4.92 5.65 -18.17
N ASP A 185 4.67 6.91 -17.85
CA ASP A 185 4.15 7.33 -16.55
C ASP A 185 2.78 6.71 -16.27
N TYR A 186 1.88 6.66 -17.26
CA TYR A 186 0.59 5.98 -17.13
C TYR A 186 0.71 4.49 -16.77
N SER A 187 1.71 3.80 -17.32
CA SER A 187 1.98 2.41 -16.96
C SER A 187 2.37 2.26 -15.50
N SER A 188 3.10 3.23 -14.94
CA SER A 188 3.57 3.22 -13.55
C SER A 188 2.40 3.39 -12.56
N VAL A 189 1.41 4.22 -12.92
CA VAL A 189 0.26 4.61 -12.09
C VAL A 189 -0.77 3.48 -11.86
N ARG A 190 -0.76 2.42 -12.67
CA ARG A 190 -1.67 1.28 -12.51
C ARG A 190 -0.98 -0.05 -12.22
N SER A 191 0.29 -0.25 -12.58
CA SER A 191 1.10 -1.30 -11.93
C SER A 191 1.10 -1.05 -10.41
N SER A 192 1.15 0.22 -9.99
CA SER A 192 1.07 0.60 -8.58
C SER A 192 -0.19 0.12 -7.85
N LEU A 193 -1.34 -0.09 -8.50
CA LEU A 193 -2.54 -0.61 -7.80
C LEU A 193 -2.40 -2.11 -7.50
N VAL A 194 -1.92 -2.87 -8.49
CA VAL A 194 -1.68 -4.32 -8.30
C VAL A 194 -0.55 -4.52 -7.29
N ASP A 195 0.51 -3.71 -7.40
CA ASP A 195 1.63 -3.72 -6.47
C ASP A 195 1.21 -3.26 -5.07
N ALA A 196 0.31 -2.27 -4.94
CA ALA A 196 -0.25 -1.86 -3.65
C ALA A 196 -1.14 -2.96 -3.04
N ARG A 197 -1.94 -3.67 -3.86
CA ARG A 197 -2.74 -4.80 -3.38
C ARG A 197 -1.85 -5.93 -2.87
N ARG A 198 -0.82 -6.28 -3.65
CA ARG A 198 0.20 -7.27 -3.25
C ARG A 198 0.95 -6.79 -2.00
N GLY A 199 1.26 -5.51 -1.92
CA GLY A 199 1.90 -4.89 -0.77
C GLY A 199 1.04 -4.96 0.48
N LEU A 200 -0.27 -4.78 0.37
CA LEU A 200 -1.22 -4.92 1.49
C LEU A 200 -1.22 -6.37 2.00
N GLU A 201 -1.37 -7.33 1.11
CA GLU A 201 -1.34 -8.76 1.45
C GLU A 201 -0.01 -9.15 2.12
N MET A 202 1.12 -8.76 1.51
CA MET A 202 2.46 -8.95 2.07
C MET A 202 2.62 -8.31 3.45
N SER A 203 2.09 -7.10 3.66
CA SER A 203 2.18 -6.43 4.96
C SER A 203 1.41 -7.18 6.06
N LEU A 204 0.30 -7.82 5.71
CA LEU A 204 -0.48 -8.65 6.62
C LEU A 204 0.18 -10.01 6.88
N ASP A 205 0.80 -10.60 5.85
CA ASP A 205 1.66 -11.79 6.02
C ASP A 205 2.82 -11.49 6.96
N LYS A 206 3.52 -10.36 6.76
CA LYS A 206 4.62 -9.95 7.61
C LYS A 206 4.19 -9.68 9.05
N ALA A 207 3.03 -9.11 9.30
CA ALA A 207 2.51 -9.00 10.67
C ALA A 207 2.33 -10.37 11.34
N TYR A 208 1.86 -11.38 10.59
CA TYR A 208 1.71 -12.74 11.10
C TYR A 208 3.05 -13.46 11.30
N GLU A 209 4.03 -13.19 10.43
CA GLU A 209 5.41 -13.61 10.59
C GLU A 209 6.02 -13.01 11.87
N LEU A 210 5.77 -11.73 12.15
CA LEU A 210 6.26 -11.07 13.37
C LEU A 210 5.73 -11.75 14.64
N TYR A 211 4.45 -12.14 14.67
CA TYR A 211 3.88 -12.87 15.80
C TYR A 211 4.63 -14.18 16.11
N HIS A 212 4.98 -14.97 15.09
CA HIS A 212 5.77 -16.18 15.27
C HIS A 212 7.24 -15.86 15.57
N SER A 213 7.79 -14.84 14.92
CA SER A 213 9.16 -14.40 15.12
C SER A 213 9.42 -13.97 16.57
N LEU A 214 8.45 -13.29 17.20
CA LEU A 214 8.56 -12.92 18.63
C LEU A 214 8.51 -14.14 19.56
N PHE A 215 7.84 -15.23 19.17
CA PHE A 215 7.92 -16.49 19.91
C PHE A 215 9.23 -17.22 19.67
N GLN A 216 9.71 -17.25 18.43
CA GLN A 216 11.01 -17.81 18.08
C GLN A 216 12.14 -17.08 18.82
N LEU A 217 12.04 -15.76 18.99
CA LEU A 217 12.96 -14.97 19.80
C LEU A 217 13.07 -15.49 21.24
N MET A 218 11.94 -15.84 21.87
CA MET A 218 11.94 -16.38 23.23
C MET A 218 12.65 -17.74 23.30
N ILE A 219 12.42 -18.60 22.32
CA ILE A 219 13.09 -19.90 22.19
C ILE A 219 14.60 -19.71 21.99
N ASP A 220 14.99 -18.85 21.04
CA ASP A 220 16.39 -18.59 20.71
C ASP A 220 17.14 -17.95 21.90
N LEU A 221 16.51 -17.07 22.67
CA LEU A 221 17.07 -16.52 23.91
C LEU A 221 17.30 -17.60 24.98
N THR A 222 16.39 -18.56 25.11
CA THR A 222 16.55 -19.71 26.02
C THR A 222 17.69 -20.61 25.57
N HIS A 223 17.77 -20.94 24.28
CA HIS A 223 18.86 -21.74 23.72
C HIS A 223 20.22 -21.05 23.82
N LEU A 224 20.28 -19.73 23.56
CA LEU A 224 21.50 -18.96 23.77
C LEU A 224 21.95 -19.03 25.22
N ARG A 225 21.02 -18.94 26.18
CA ARG A 225 21.35 -19.07 27.59
C ARG A 225 21.84 -20.47 27.95
N GLU A 226 21.24 -21.52 27.38
CA GLU A 226 21.68 -22.90 27.56
C GLU A 226 23.11 -23.09 27.06
N LEU A 227 23.41 -22.58 25.86
CA LEU A 227 24.76 -22.58 25.29
C LEU A 227 25.77 -21.87 26.21
N GLN A 228 25.45 -20.67 26.70
CA GLN A 228 26.32 -19.94 27.63
C GLN A 228 26.60 -20.71 28.92
N LEU A 229 25.60 -21.43 29.45
CA LEU A 229 25.77 -22.25 30.66
C LEU A 229 26.64 -23.48 30.39
N ASP A 230 26.54 -24.07 29.21
CA ASP A 230 27.39 -25.19 28.82
C ASP A 230 28.85 -24.75 28.61
N GLU A 231 29.07 -23.67 27.85
CA GLU A 231 30.39 -23.06 27.65
C GLU A 231 31.05 -22.69 28.99
N ALA A 232 30.27 -22.23 29.96
CA ALA A 232 30.76 -21.87 31.29
C ALA A 232 31.36 -23.06 32.05
N LYS A 233 30.80 -24.27 31.90
CA LYS A 233 31.34 -25.51 32.50
C LYS A 233 32.71 -25.88 31.92
N HIS A 234 32.96 -25.46 30.67
CA HIS A 234 34.16 -25.79 29.91
C HIS A 234 35.23 -24.68 29.92
N LYS A 235 35.04 -23.61 30.72
CA LYS A 235 36.05 -22.58 30.95
C LYS A 235 37.34 -23.18 31.51
N TYR A 236 38.46 -22.49 31.32
CA TYR A 236 39.78 -22.92 31.82
C TYR A 236 39.84 -23.02 33.36
N LEU A 237 39.04 -22.21 34.07
CA LEU A 237 38.85 -22.26 35.53
C LEU A 237 37.36 -22.06 35.87
N PRO A 238 36.55 -23.13 35.83
CA PRO A 238 35.14 -23.06 36.20
C PRO A 238 34.96 -22.82 37.71
N THR A 239 34.04 -21.94 38.09
CA THR A 239 33.62 -21.75 39.48
C THR A 239 32.66 -22.87 39.93
N HIS A 240 32.37 -22.96 41.24
CA HIS A 240 31.36 -23.91 41.73
C HIS A 240 30.00 -23.68 41.05
N ASP A 241 29.62 -22.42 40.85
CA ASP A 241 28.35 -22.04 40.22
C ASP A 241 28.35 -22.33 38.72
N ASP A 242 29.50 -22.25 38.04
CA ASP A 242 29.64 -22.67 36.64
C ASP A 242 29.45 -24.19 36.48
N LEU A 243 29.93 -24.99 37.44
CA LEU A 243 29.79 -26.45 37.42
C LEU A 243 28.38 -26.93 37.84
N ASN A 244 27.66 -26.12 38.62
CA ASN A 244 26.32 -26.43 39.12
C ASN A 244 25.34 -25.29 38.80
N PRO A 245 25.12 -24.97 37.51
CA PRO A 245 24.29 -23.84 37.14
C PRO A 245 22.82 -24.11 37.51
N ARG A 246 22.11 -23.04 37.89
CA ARG A 246 20.66 -23.10 38.06
C ARG A 246 19.99 -23.18 36.69
N LEU A 247 19.46 -24.37 36.35
CA LEU A 247 18.88 -24.66 35.02
C LEU A 247 17.45 -24.17 34.83
N ARG A 248 16.82 -23.61 35.87
CA ARG A 248 15.39 -23.24 35.88
C ARG A 248 14.94 -22.42 34.66
N PHE A 249 15.74 -21.46 34.21
CA PHE A 249 15.38 -20.64 33.05
C PHE A 249 15.44 -21.43 31.73
N VAL A 250 16.43 -22.33 31.58
CA VAL A 250 16.61 -23.12 30.35
C VAL A 250 15.69 -24.34 30.30
N GLU A 251 15.28 -24.85 31.46
CA GLU A 251 14.29 -25.93 31.59
C GLU A 251 12.84 -25.38 31.69
N ASN A 252 12.60 -24.14 31.28
CA ASN A 252 11.31 -23.48 31.38
C ASN A 252 10.23 -24.24 30.57
N GLN A 253 9.16 -24.66 31.25
CA GLN A 253 8.16 -25.56 30.67
C GLN A 253 7.30 -24.87 29.61
N PHE A 254 7.09 -23.55 29.72
CA PHE A 254 6.38 -22.78 28.71
C PHE A 254 7.13 -22.76 27.38
N ILE A 255 8.44 -22.49 27.40
CA ILE A 255 9.28 -22.48 26.19
C ILE A 255 9.31 -23.86 25.53
N LYS A 256 9.46 -24.93 26.33
CA LYS A 256 9.37 -26.29 25.81
C LYS A 256 8.01 -26.57 25.15
N SER A 257 6.91 -26.17 25.79
CA SER A 257 5.56 -26.35 25.23
C SER A 257 5.32 -25.56 23.95
N LEU A 258 5.98 -24.40 23.81
CA LEU A 258 5.92 -23.55 22.64
C LEU A 258 6.73 -24.14 21.48
N GLU A 259 7.93 -24.66 21.76
CA GLU A 259 8.78 -25.34 20.79
C GLU A 259 8.13 -26.63 20.26
N GLU A 260 7.54 -27.44 21.14
CA GLU A 260 6.84 -28.69 20.78
C GLU A 260 5.43 -28.44 20.20
N ASN A 261 5.00 -27.18 20.05
CA ASN A 261 3.66 -26.85 19.57
C ASN A 261 3.48 -27.19 18.08
N GLU A 262 2.44 -27.98 17.77
CA GLU A 262 2.14 -28.39 16.39
C GLU A 262 1.95 -27.22 15.42
N ASP A 263 1.22 -26.17 15.83
CA ASP A 263 0.95 -25.02 14.95
C ASP A 263 2.24 -24.21 14.71
N MET A 264 3.11 -24.09 15.73
CA MET A 264 4.42 -23.43 15.60
C MET A 264 5.33 -24.20 14.62
N GLN A 265 5.43 -25.52 14.79
CA GLN A 265 6.26 -26.38 13.94
C GLN A 265 5.76 -26.41 12.49
N GLU A 266 4.44 -26.47 12.28
CA GLU A 266 3.85 -26.40 10.94
C GLU A 266 4.15 -25.06 10.26
N TYR A 267 4.02 -23.94 10.98
CA TYR A 267 4.33 -22.61 10.43
C TYR A 267 5.81 -22.44 10.09
N LEU A 268 6.72 -22.83 10.99
CA LEU A 268 8.18 -22.70 10.80
C LEU A 268 8.72 -23.57 9.65
N LYS A 269 8.04 -24.67 9.33
CA LYS A 269 8.41 -25.52 8.20
C LYS A 269 8.28 -24.79 6.86
N ASP A 270 7.19 -24.03 6.71
CA ASP A 270 6.91 -23.28 5.49
C ASP A 270 7.54 -21.87 5.52
N ASN A 271 7.78 -21.33 6.72
CA ASN A 271 8.35 -20.00 6.95
C ASN A 271 9.48 -20.08 7.99
N PRO A 272 10.70 -20.48 7.60
CA PRO A 272 11.82 -20.57 8.53
C PRO A 272 12.15 -19.20 9.13
N ILE A 273 12.17 -19.12 10.45
CA ILE A 273 12.54 -17.92 11.21
C ILE A 273 13.65 -18.29 12.18
N SER A 274 14.68 -17.47 12.28
CA SER A 274 15.74 -17.60 13.28
C SER A 274 16.33 -16.24 13.61
N TRP A 275 16.56 -15.99 14.89
CA TRP A 275 17.28 -14.80 15.37
C TRP A 275 18.78 -15.03 15.52
N VAL A 276 19.26 -16.26 15.29
CA VAL A 276 20.67 -16.65 15.51
C VAL A 276 21.62 -15.88 14.59
N ASP A 277 21.17 -15.48 13.41
CA ASP A 277 21.97 -14.65 12.50
C ASP A 277 22.18 -13.22 13.03
N ASP A 278 21.38 -12.78 14.01
CA ASP A 278 21.51 -11.52 14.74
C ASP A 278 22.01 -11.75 16.18
N ASP A 279 23.21 -12.31 16.27
CA ASP A 279 23.89 -12.67 17.52
C ASP A 279 24.08 -11.47 18.46
N VAL A 280 24.19 -10.25 17.93
CA VAL A 280 24.35 -9.03 18.75
C VAL A 280 23.05 -8.71 19.48
N THR A 281 21.92 -8.63 18.76
CA THR A 281 20.61 -8.34 19.36
C THR A 281 20.24 -9.40 20.39
N LEU A 282 20.43 -10.69 20.07
CA LEU A 282 20.14 -11.78 21.00
C LEU A 282 20.96 -11.68 22.30
N LYS A 283 22.26 -11.40 22.19
CA LYS A 283 23.14 -11.23 23.36
C LYS A 283 22.72 -10.05 24.22
N HIS A 284 22.49 -8.89 23.62
CA HIS A 284 22.06 -7.69 24.36
C HIS A 284 20.71 -7.89 25.05
N LEU A 285 19.74 -8.49 24.37
CA LEU A 285 18.43 -8.81 24.96
C LEU A 285 18.57 -9.81 26.11
N LEU A 286 19.39 -10.84 25.95
CA LEU A 286 19.64 -11.81 27.01
C LEU A 286 20.31 -11.13 28.22
N ASP A 287 21.31 -10.28 28.01
CA ASP A 287 21.97 -9.54 29.09
C ASP A 287 20.95 -8.66 29.85
N LYS A 288 20.09 -7.91 29.15
CA LYS A 288 19.00 -7.14 29.78
C LYS A 288 18.05 -8.03 30.58
N ILE A 289 17.71 -9.21 30.07
CA ILE A 289 16.88 -10.18 30.80
C ILE A 289 17.57 -10.62 32.08
N LEU A 290 18.84 -11.04 32.01
CA LEU A 290 19.61 -11.53 33.18
C LEU A 290 19.81 -10.44 34.25
N GLU A 291 19.96 -9.19 33.82
CA GLU A 291 20.09 -8.04 34.72
C GLU A 291 18.76 -7.62 35.37
N SER A 292 17.62 -7.99 34.78
CA SER A 292 16.30 -7.59 35.26
C SER A 292 15.95 -8.16 36.64
N ASP A 293 15.22 -7.37 37.43
CA ASP A 293 14.65 -7.82 38.71
C ASP A 293 13.62 -8.95 38.51
N ILE A 294 12.97 -9.00 37.35
CA ILE A 294 11.98 -10.02 36.99
C ILE A 294 12.67 -11.39 36.95
N TYR A 295 13.77 -11.49 36.21
CA TYR A 295 14.57 -12.71 36.11
C TYR A 295 15.15 -13.13 37.46
N LYS A 296 15.77 -12.20 38.18
CA LYS A 296 16.39 -12.48 39.51
C LYS A 296 15.36 -13.03 40.50
N LYS A 297 14.18 -12.40 40.60
CA LYS A 297 13.08 -12.88 41.45
C LYS A 297 12.60 -14.28 41.07
N TYR A 298 12.47 -14.54 39.77
CA TYR A 298 12.09 -15.87 39.27
C TYR A 298 13.14 -16.94 39.62
N MET A 299 14.43 -16.63 39.49
CA MET A 299 15.52 -17.56 39.82
C MET A 299 15.66 -17.82 41.33
N ASP A 300 15.23 -16.90 42.17
CA ASP A 300 15.29 -17.01 43.64
C ASP A 300 14.01 -17.63 44.26
N ALA A 301 12.94 -17.83 43.48
CA ALA A 301 11.72 -18.48 43.94
C ALA A 301 12.00 -19.91 44.46
N LYS A 302 11.28 -20.37 45.48
CA LYS A 302 11.52 -21.72 46.08
C LYS A 302 10.94 -22.87 45.25
N VAL A 303 9.84 -22.62 44.56
CA VAL A 303 9.14 -23.57 43.68
C VAL A 303 8.65 -22.77 42.48
N THR A 304 8.76 -23.35 41.28
CA THR A 304 8.16 -22.83 40.06
C THR A 304 7.25 -23.88 39.46
N ASP A 305 6.09 -23.43 38.99
CA ASP A 305 5.13 -24.23 38.25
C ASP A 305 4.95 -23.66 36.84
N TYR A 306 4.16 -24.35 36.02
CA TYR A 306 3.90 -23.96 34.64
C TYR A 306 3.35 -22.53 34.51
N ALA A 307 2.51 -22.10 35.47
CA ALA A 307 1.94 -20.76 35.48
C ALA A 307 3.01 -19.70 35.80
N ALA A 308 3.92 -19.98 36.74
CA ALA A 308 5.06 -19.11 37.03
C ALA A 308 6.02 -18.99 35.84
N ASP A 309 6.21 -20.07 35.08
CA ASP A 309 7.03 -20.07 33.85
C ASP A 309 6.42 -19.19 32.75
N CYS A 310 5.10 -19.26 32.57
CA CYS A 310 4.38 -18.37 31.66
C CYS A 310 4.43 -16.91 32.12
N GLU A 311 4.25 -16.66 33.44
CA GLU A 311 4.27 -15.31 34.01
C GLU A 311 5.65 -14.65 33.87
N LEU A 312 6.74 -15.42 34.00
CA LEU A 312 8.09 -14.93 33.71
C LEU A 312 8.16 -14.34 32.30
N TRP A 313 7.81 -15.14 31.29
CA TRP A 313 7.91 -14.71 29.89
C TRP A 313 6.92 -13.61 29.55
N TYR A 314 5.74 -13.61 30.17
CA TYR A 314 4.79 -12.50 30.07
C TYR A 314 5.42 -11.18 30.54
N GLN A 315 6.06 -11.17 31.71
CA GLN A 315 6.65 -9.95 32.29
C GLN A 315 7.95 -9.54 31.60
N LEU A 316 8.80 -10.49 31.22
CA LEU A 316 10.00 -10.21 30.43
C LEU A 316 9.64 -9.64 29.07
N PHE A 317 8.69 -10.28 28.36
CA PHE A 317 8.27 -9.79 27.05
C PHE A 317 7.71 -8.37 27.15
N LYS A 318 6.78 -8.14 28.08
CA LYS A 318 6.10 -6.86 28.24
C LYS A 318 7.03 -5.72 28.65
N ASN A 319 7.93 -5.95 29.62
CA ASN A 319 8.64 -4.86 30.29
C ASN A 319 10.14 -4.78 29.95
N VAL A 320 10.69 -5.80 29.28
CA VAL A 320 12.12 -5.84 28.92
C VAL A 320 12.30 -5.96 27.41
N ILE A 321 11.62 -6.91 26.77
CA ILE A 321 11.84 -7.21 25.34
C ILE A 321 11.18 -6.15 24.45
N VAL A 322 9.89 -5.86 24.63
CA VAL A 322 9.14 -4.89 23.81
C VAL A 322 9.66 -3.45 23.98
N GLU A 323 10.16 -3.11 25.15
CA GLU A 323 10.73 -1.79 25.46
C GLU A 323 12.21 -1.67 25.05
N SER A 324 12.79 -2.68 24.40
CA SER A 324 14.21 -2.68 24.03
C SER A 324 14.45 -2.01 22.69
N ASP A 325 15.23 -0.93 22.69
CA ASP A 325 15.72 -0.27 21.47
C ASP A 325 16.44 -1.27 20.53
N ASP A 326 17.23 -2.21 21.07
CA ASP A 326 17.91 -3.23 20.25
C ASP A 326 16.91 -4.08 19.43
N LEU A 327 15.74 -4.40 20.01
CA LEU A 327 14.72 -5.16 19.27
C LEU A 327 14.07 -4.28 18.20
N ALA A 328 13.77 -3.02 18.52
CA ALA A 328 13.20 -2.08 17.57
C ALA A 328 14.14 -1.89 16.36
N GLU A 329 15.42 -1.66 16.59
CA GLU A 329 16.44 -1.52 15.54
C GLU A 329 16.59 -2.81 14.70
N ALA A 330 16.61 -3.97 15.36
CA ALA A 330 16.68 -5.25 14.64
C ALA A 330 15.47 -5.47 13.74
N LEU A 331 14.26 -5.18 14.21
CA LEU A 331 13.02 -5.29 13.43
C LEU A 331 13.02 -4.34 12.23
N GLU A 332 13.48 -3.10 12.43
CA GLU A 332 13.64 -2.10 11.36
C GLU A 332 14.56 -2.59 10.24
N SER A 333 15.67 -3.24 10.62
CA SER A 333 16.64 -3.76 9.66
C SER A 333 16.11 -4.97 8.86
N GLN A 334 15.25 -5.79 9.46
CA GLN A 334 14.76 -7.03 8.87
C GLN A 334 13.55 -6.80 7.94
N SER A 335 12.63 -5.91 8.31
CA SER A 335 11.40 -5.69 7.54
C SER A 335 10.81 -4.31 7.76
N VAL A 336 10.65 -3.57 6.66
CA VAL A 336 9.96 -2.26 6.63
C VAL A 336 8.52 -2.36 7.12
N TYR A 337 7.90 -3.55 7.11
CA TYR A 337 6.50 -3.74 7.52
C TYR A 337 6.30 -3.89 9.04
N TRP A 338 7.36 -4.16 9.82
CA TRP A 338 7.25 -4.57 11.22
C TRP A 338 7.23 -3.44 12.24
N ASN A 339 7.81 -2.29 11.92
CA ASN A 339 8.06 -1.19 12.88
C ASN A 339 6.79 -0.77 13.63
N ASP A 340 5.67 -0.66 12.92
CA ASP A 340 4.40 -0.22 13.48
C ASP A 340 3.56 -1.38 14.06
N ASP A 341 3.96 -2.62 13.82
CA ASP A 341 3.18 -3.80 14.19
C ASP A 341 3.58 -4.36 15.55
N LEU A 342 4.77 -4.02 16.08
CA LEU A 342 5.30 -4.61 17.32
C LEU A 342 4.33 -4.47 18.50
N ASN A 343 3.74 -3.30 18.70
CA ASN A 343 2.80 -3.07 19.80
C ASN A 343 1.53 -3.94 19.68
N ILE A 344 0.99 -4.05 18.46
CA ILE A 344 -0.23 -4.83 18.20
C ILE A 344 0.09 -6.32 18.28
N MET A 345 1.16 -6.78 17.64
CA MET A 345 1.59 -8.18 17.66
C MET A 345 1.99 -8.61 19.07
N GLY A 346 2.67 -7.73 19.80
CA GLY A 346 3.00 -7.93 21.20
C GLY A 346 1.75 -8.15 22.07
N SER A 347 0.65 -7.44 21.81
CA SER A 347 -0.62 -7.69 22.51
C SER A 347 -1.18 -9.10 22.26
N PHE A 348 -1.01 -9.64 21.04
CA PHE A 348 -1.41 -11.00 20.70
C PHE A 348 -0.47 -12.05 21.29
N VAL A 349 0.83 -11.79 21.30
CA VAL A 349 1.83 -12.62 21.98
C VAL A 349 1.47 -12.74 23.47
N LEU A 350 1.25 -11.62 24.15
CA LEU A 350 0.83 -11.59 25.56
C LEU A 350 -0.48 -12.35 25.80
N LYS A 351 -1.46 -12.21 24.91
CA LYS A 351 -2.73 -12.95 24.98
C LYS A 351 -2.52 -14.46 24.84
N THR A 352 -1.64 -14.88 23.94
CA THR A 352 -1.30 -16.28 23.75
C THR A 352 -0.55 -16.85 24.95
N ILE A 353 0.42 -16.13 25.53
CA ILE A 353 1.11 -16.55 26.77
C ILE A 353 0.09 -16.78 27.89
N ARG A 354 -0.91 -15.90 28.05
CA ARG A 354 -1.98 -16.10 29.04
C ARG A 354 -2.84 -17.35 28.76
N SER A 355 -3.05 -17.68 27.49
CA SER A 355 -3.74 -18.91 27.09
C SER A 355 -2.94 -20.14 27.49
N PHE A 356 -1.62 -20.12 27.31
CA PHE A 356 -0.73 -21.16 27.84
C PHE A 356 -0.85 -21.24 29.35
N ALA A 357 -0.69 -20.14 30.09
CA ALA A 357 -0.80 -20.12 31.55
C ALA A 357 -2.10 -20.76 32.08
N SER A 358 -3.21 -20.59 31.35
CA SER A 358 -4.53 -21.13 31.72
C SER A 358 -4.78 -22.58 31.27
N SER A 359 -3.88 -23.17 30.49
CA SER A 359 -4.05 -24.50 29.90
C SER A 359 -3.58 -25.66 30.78
N GLU A 360 -2.87 -25.36 31.88
CA GLU A 360 -2.26 -26.36 32.78
C GLU A 360 -1.36 -27.37 32.02
N GLY A 361 -0.61 -26.91 31.00
CA GLY A 361 0.29 -27.75 30.21
C GLY A 361 -0.40 -28.62 29.15
N LYS A 362 -1.67 -28.37 28.86
CA LYS A 362 -2.37 -28.98 27.72
C LYS A 362 -2.00 -28.29 26.42
N GLN A 363 -2.25 -28.98 25.30
CA GLN A 363 -2.03 -28.44 23.97
C GLN A 363 -2.84 -27.16 23.76
N VAL A 364 -2.16 -26.07 23.39
CA VAL A 364 -2.76 -24.78 23.06
C VAL A 364 -2.66 -24.55 21.56
N LYS A 365 -3.76 -24.12 20.95
CA LYS A 365 -3.75 -23.66 19.56
C LYS A 365 -3.25 -22.22 19.48
N LEU A 366 -2.33 -21.96 18.56
CA LEU A 366 -1.89 -20.60 18.26
C LEU A 366 -3.00 -19.82 17.56
N LEU A 367 -2.91 -18.50 17.60
CA LEU A 367 -3.94 -17.67 16.97
C LEU A 367 -3.84 -17.82 15.44
N PRO A 368 -4.92 -18.19 14.74
CA PRO A 368 -4.91 -18.24 13.28
C PRO A 368 -4.69 -16.83 12.73
N LYS A 369 -4.14 -16.71 11.52
CA LYS A 369 -3.90 -15.41 10.85
C LYS A 369 -5.16 -14.54 10.88
N TYR A 370 -6.24 -15.00 10.28
CA TYR A 370 -7.56 -14.36 10.33
C TYR A 370 -8.49 -15.10 11.28
N LYS A 371 -9.47 -14.38 11.83
CA LYS A 371 -10.54 -14.99 12.64
C LYS A 371 -11.48 -15.82 11.77
N ASP A 372 -11.83 -15.29 10.60
CA ASP A 372 -12.75 -15.87 9.64
C ASP A 372 -12.48 -15.29 8.24
N ALA A 373 -13.17 -15.84 7.23
CA ALA A 373 -13.03 -15.40 5.84
C ALA A 373 -13.64 -14.01 5.58
N GLU A 374 -14.39 -13.42 6.53
CA GLU A 374 -14.86 -12.04 6.42
C GLU A 374 -13.70 -11.08 6.72
N ASP A 375 -12.96 -11.32 7.81
CA ASP A 375 -11.78 -10.54 8.17
C ASP A 375 -10.66 -10.65 7.12
N GLU A 376 -10.49 -11.82 6.48
CA GLU A 376 -9.53 -11.99 5.37
C GLU A 376 -9.84 -11.09 4.16
N ARG A 377 -11.12 -10.98 3.80
CA ARG A 377 -11.58 -10.18 2.65
C ARG A 377 -11.71 -8.70 2.96
N PHE A 378 -11.88 -8.36 4.24
CA PHE A 378 -12.13 -6.98 4.69
C PHE A 378 -11.06 -5.99 4.19
N GLY A 379 -9.78 -6.31 4.30
CA GLY A 379 -8.68 -5.42 3.91
C GLY A 379 -8.66 -5.09 2.42
N PRO A 380 -8.56 -6.10 1.53
CA PRO A 380 -8.61 -5.90 0.09
C PRO A 380 -9.89 -5.16 -0.37
N ASP A 381 -11.05 -5.53 0.16
CA ASP A 381 -12.32 -4.91 -0.21
C ASP A 381 -12.38 -3.44 0.23
N LEU A 382 -11.94 -3.12 1.45
CA LEU A 382 -11.90 -1.76 1.96
C LEU A 382 -10.96 -0.88 1.12
N PHE A 383 -9.77 -1.39 0.80
CA PHE A 383 -8.79 -0.70 -0.05
C PHE A 383 -9.36 -0.40 -1.44
N GLU A 384 -9.97 -1.40 -2.10
CA GLU A 384 -10.59 -1.24 -3.42
C GLU A 384 -11.74 -0.24 -3.40
N LYS A 385 -12.61 -0.28 -2.37
CA LYS A 385 -13.72 0.68 -2.21
C LYS A 385 -13.25 2.11 -1.96
N ALA A 386 -12.20 2.28 -1.16
CA ALA A 386 -11.59 3.59 -0.89
C ALA A 386 -11.02 4.23 -2.17
N ILE A 387 -10.39 3.43 -3.04
CA ILE A 387 -9.86 3.90 -4.31
C ILE A 387 -10.97 4.19 -5.33
N ALA A 388 -11.91 3.25 -5.48
CA ALA A 388 -12.94 3.32 -6.53
C ALA A 388 -13.84 4.56 -6.42
N ASN A 389 -14.10 5.02 -5.19
CA ASN A 389 -15.01 6.13 -4.91
C ASN A 389 -14.26 7.34 -4.28
N ARG A 390 -12.93 7.41 -4.45
CA ARG A 390 -12.08 8.44 -3.83
C ARG A 390 -12.59 9.85 -4.11
N GLN A 391 -12.98 10.13 -5.35
CA GLN A 391 -13.44 11.46 -5.76
C GLN A 391 -14.70 11.87 -4.99
N ASP A 392 -15.69 10.99 -4.94
CA ASP A 392 -16.92 11.22 -4.17
C ASP A 392 -16.62 11.45 -2.68
N TYR A 393 -15.72 10.65 -2.11
CA TYR A 393 -15.31 10.79 -0.70
C TYR A 393 -14.56 12.11 -0.47
N ARG A 394 -13.73 12.53 -1.44
CA ARG A 394 -13.03 13.81 -1.39
C ARG A 394 -14.00 14.97 -1.42
N GLU A 395 -15.00 14.94 -2.29
CA GLU A 395 -16.04 15.97 -2.36
C GLU A 395 -16.85 16.07 -1.06
N MET A 396 -17.13 14.93 -0.40
CA MET A 396 -17.78 14.92 0.92
C MET A 396 -16.90 15.59 1.98
N ILE A 397 -15.60 15.30 1.99
CA ILE A 397 -14.63 15.91 2.91
C ILE A 397 -14.57 17.43 2.67
N ASP A 398 -14.41 17.85 1.42
CA ASP A 398 -14.29 19.26 1.04
C ASP A 398 -15.58 20.05 1.34
N GLY A 399 -16.75 19.47 1.07
CA GLY A 399 -18.04 20.06 1.43
C GLY A 399 -18.19 20.31 2.93
N CYS A 400 -17.82 19.33 3.76
CA CYS A 400 -17.84 19.50 5.21
C CYS A 400 -16.76 20.47 5.72
N LEU A 401 -15.60 20.57 5.05
CA LEU A 401 -14.56 21.53 5.41
C LEU A 401 -15.04 22.96 5.24
N VAL A 402 -15.71 23.28 4.12
CA VAL A 402 -16.27 24.60 3.84
C VAL A 402 -17.32 25.01 4.88
N GLU A 403 -18.12 24.07 5.36
CA GLU A 403 -19.13 24.31 6.40
C GLU A 403 -18.54 24.40 7.82
N SER A 404 -17.29 23.97 7.99
CA SER A 404 -16.63 23.88 9.29
C SER A 404 -15.84 25.15 9.64
N ARG A 405 -15.44 25.28 10.91
CA ARG A 405 -14.51 26.32 11.36
C ARG A 405 -13.03 25.93 11.16
N TRP A 406 -12.75 24.82 10.48
CA TRP A 406 -11.39 24.31 10.30
C TRP A 406 -10.70 25.03 9.13
N ASP A 407 -9.40 25.29 9.30
CA ASP A 407 -8.57 25.99 8.31
C ASP A 407 -8.29 25.06 7.11
N PRO A 408 -8.80 25.36 5.90
CA PRO A 408 -8.61 24.51 4.72
C PRO A 408 -7.15 24.37 4.28
N GLU A 409 -6.29 25.36 4.58
CA GLU A 409 -4.88 25.36 4.19
C GLU A 409 -4.01 24.40 5.05
N ARG A 410 -4.60 23.76 6.08
CA ARG A 410 -3.89 22.93 7.06
C ARG A 410 -4.20 21.44 7.02
N LEU A 411 -4.89 20.96 6.00
CA LEU A 411 -5.28 19.56 5.93
C LEU A 411 -4.08 18.67 5.63
N ALA A 412 -3.56 17.97 6.65
CA ALA A 412 -2.49 17.01 6.46
C ALA A 412 -2.94 15.92 5.46
N PHE A 413 -2.05 15.55 4.53
CA PHE A 413 -2.38 14.54 3.54
C PHE A 413 -2.83 13.22 4.19
N MET A 414 -2.20 12.84 5.30
CA MET A 414 -2.60 11.67 6.10
C MET A 414 -4.06 11.76 6.59
N ASP A 415 -4.53 12.92 7.03
CA ASP A 415 -5.92 13.10 7.50
C ASP A 415 -6.92 12.87 6.36
N ILE A 416 -6.58 13.28 5.14
CA ILE A 416 -7.39 13.00 3.94
C ILE A 416 -7.50 11.49 3.70
N VAL A 417 -6.38 10.78 3.78
CA VAL A 417 -6.32 9.33 3.56
C VAL A 417 -7.15 8.60 4.62
N ILE A 418 -7.02 8.99 5.89
CA ILE A 418 -7.79 8.43 7.00
C ILE A 418 -9.29 8.66 6.80
N LEU A 419 -9.71 9.90 6.51
CA LEU A 419 -11.13 10.20 6.25
C LEU A 419 -11.66 9.43 5.04
N THR A 420 -10.89 9.36 3.95
CA THR A 420 -11.27 8.60 2.75
C THR A 420 -11.55 7.14 3.08
N THR A 421 -10.67 6.53 3.88
CA THR A 421 -10.79 5.12 4.30
C THR A 421 -11.98 4.93 5.25
N ALA A 422 -12.17 5.85 6.21
CA ALA A 422 -13.29 5.82 7.14
C ALA A 422 -14.66 5.96 6.43
N ILE A 423 -14.76 6.86 5.44
CA ILE A 423 -15.99 7.02 4.64
C ILE A 423 -16.27 5.77 3.82
N ALA A 424 -15.23 5.15 3.24
CA ALA A 424 -15.34 3.88 2.53
C ALA A 424 -15.92 2.80 3.46
N GLU A 425 -15.43 2.71 4.70
CA GLU A 425 -15.95 1.75 5.69
C GLU A 425 -17.41 2.05 6.07
N LEU A 426 -17.73 3.32 6.35
CA LEU A 426 -19.08 3.76 6.72
C LEU A 426 -20.11 3.36 5.67
N LEU A 427 -19.80 3.56 4.39
CA LEU A 427 -20.75 3.38 3.30
C LEU A 427 -20.84 1.94 2.78
N ASN A 428 -19.78 1.14 2.90
CA ASN A 428 -19.72 -0.16 2.26
C ASN A 428 -19.80 -1.35 3.22
N PHE A 429 -19.66 -1.15 4.53
CA PHE A 429 -19.63 -2.23 5.52
C PHE A 429 -20.74 -2.05 6.57
N GLU A 430 -21.94 -2.54 6.26
CA GLU A 430 -23.14 -2.38 7.10
C GLU A 430 -23.02 -3.07 8.46
N SER A 431 -22.24 -4.15 8.56
CA SER A 431 -22.04 -4.91 9.80
C SER A 431 -21.24 -4.16 10.86
N ILE A 432 -20.56 -3.06 10.50
CA ILE A 432 -19.73 -2.28 11.41
C ILE A 432 -20.50 -1.04 11.90
N PRO A 433 -20.73 -0.88 13.22
CA PRO A 433 -21.40 0.29 13.77
C PRO A 433 -20.66 1.60 13.47
N THR A 434 -21.40 2.71 13.33
CA THR A 434 -20.80 4.02 13.03
C THR A 434 -19.82 4.47 14.11
N LEU A 435 -20.18 4.31 15.39
CA LEU A 435 -19.35 4.70 16.52
C LEU A 435 -18.02 3.92 16.57
N VAL A 436 -18.05 2.63 16.22
CA VAL A 436 -16.83 1.82 16.13
C VAL A 436 -15.94 2.39 15.04
N THR A 437 -16.49 2.69 13.87
CA THR A 437 -15.72 3.29 12.77
C THR A 437 -15.06 4.61 13.23
N VAL A 438 -15.83 5.51 13.86
CA VAL A 438 -15.30 6.80 14.36
C VAL A 438 -14.16 6.58 15.35
N ASN A 439 -14.35 5.73 16.36
CA ASN A 439 -13.32 5.50 17.39
C ASN A 439 -12.02 4.94 16.79
N GLU A 440 -12.13 3.94 15.92
CA GLU A 440 -10.97 3.27 15.33
C GLU A 440 -10.14 4.22 14.44
N TYR A 441 -10.78 5.00 13.56
CA TYR A 441 -10.05 5.94 12.72
C TYR A 441 -9.54 7.17 13.49
N THR A 442 -10.16 7.53 14.61
CA THR A 442 -9.63 8.55 15.53
C THR A 442 -8.34 8.08 16.20
N GLU A 443 -8.27 6.83 16.66
CA GLU A 443 -7.02 6.28 17.23
C GLU A 443 -5.92 6.16 16.17
N ILE A 444 -6.25 5.74 14.95
CA ILE A 444 -5.30 5.75 13.83
C ILE A 444 -4.75 7.16 13.58
N ALA A 445 -5.61 8.19 13.63
CA ALA A 445 -5.19 9.57 13.43
C ALA A 445 -4.30 10.11 14.56
N ASN A 446 -4.56 9.71 15.81
CA ASN A 446 -3.70 10.05 16.94
C ASN A 446 -2.29 9.46 16.80
N TYR A 447 -2.18 8.29 16.16
CA TYR A 447 -0.91 7.59 15.99
C TYR A 447 -0.12 8.09 14.76
N TYR A 448 -0.78 8.28 13.61
CA TYR A 448 -0.09 8.51 12.32
C TYR A 448 -0.06 9.95 11.82
N SER A 449 -0.81 10.87 12.43
CA SER A 449 -0.96 12.23 11.91
C SER A 449 -0.49 13.27 12.93
N THR A 450 -1.09 14.46 12.95
CA THR A 450 -0.68 15.52 13.87
C THR A 450 -1.32 15.35 15.25
N PRO A 451 -0.77 15.94 16.33
CA PRO A 451 -1.35 15.85 17.68
C PRO A 451 -2.80 16.35 17.80
N LYS A 452 -3.31 17.12 16.82
CA LYS A 452 -4.70 17.60 16.78
C LYS A 452 -5.59 16.78 15.84
N SER A 453 -5.05 15.84 15.09
CA SER A 453 -5.74 15.12 14.04
C SER A 453 -6.85 14.22 14.58
N GLY A 454 -6.69 13.56 15.73
CA GLY A 454 -7.78 12.75 16.30
C GLY A 454 -9.06 13.56 16.59
N GLN A 455 -8.94 14.75 17.18
CA GLN A 455 -10.09 15.64 17.40
C GLN A 455 -10.70 16.12 16.07
N PHE A 456 -9.85 16.45 15.11
CA PHE A 456 -10.27 16.89 13.78
C PHE A 456 -11.03 15.79 13.03
N ILE A 457 -10.46 14.59 12.91
CA ILE A 457 -11.07 13.41 12.27
C ILE A 457 -12.41 13.08 12.93
N THR A 458 -12.46 13.07 14.27
CA THR A 458 -13.72 12.86 15.02
C THR A 458 -14.79 13.85 14.59
N GLY A 459 -14.47 15.15 14.61
CA GLY A 459 -15.43 16.21 14.24
C GLY A 459 -15.91 16.10 12.79
N MET A 460 -14.99 15.83 11.86
CA MET A 460 -15.30 15.66 10.44
C MET A 460 -16.18 14.44 10.19
N LEU A 461 -15.88 13.29 10.80
CA LEU A 461 -16.69 12.09 10.64
C LEU A 461 -18.12 12.29 11.17
N TYR A 462 -18.30 12.95 12.32
CA TYR A 462 -19.65 13.27 12.80
C TYR A 462 -20.42 14.19 11.83
N ALA A 463 -19.75 15.19 11.26
CA ALA A 463 -20.37 16.08 10.26
C ALA A 463 -20.79 15.29 9.01
N ILE A 464 -19.89 14.46 8.48
CA ILE A 464 -20.13 13.60 7.31
C ILE A 464 -21.28 12.62 7.58
N ILE A 465 -21.25 11.92 8.72
CA ILE A 465 -22.31 10.98 9.13
C ILE A 465 -23.67 11.68 9.18
N ASN A 466 -23.74 12.88 9.77
CA ASN A 466 -24.99 13.65 9.83
C ASN A 466 -25.50 14.02 8.42
N ASN A 467 -24.62 14.42 7.52
CA ASN A 467 -24.99 14.76 6.13
C ASN A 467 -25.41 13.51 5.33
N LEU A 468 -24.75 12.38 5.54
CA LEU A 468 -25.12 11.10 4.92
C LEU A 468 -26.47 10.58 5.43
N LYS A 469 -26.76 10.71 6.74
CA LYS A 469 -28.07 10.36 7.32
C LYS A 469 -29.19 11.27 6.78
N LYS A 470 -28.96 12.59 6.70
CA LYS A 470 -29.93 13.55 6.13
C LYS A 470 -30.26 13.28 4.66
N SER A 471 -29.27 12.86 3.87
CA SER A 471 -29.43 12.54 2.45
C SER A 471 -29.96 11.13 2.19
N GLY A 472 -30.17 10.31 3.23
CA GLY A 472 -30.62 8.92 3.12
C GLY A 472 -29.57 7.97 2.54
N LYS A 473 -28.31 8.41 2.39
CA LYS A 473 -27.20 7.60 1.87
C LYS A 473 -26.60 6.67 2.92
N LEU A 474 -26.83 6.93 4.21
CA LEU A 474 -26.41 6.08 5.33
C LEU A 474 -27.63 5.71 6.17
N VAL A 475 -27.93 4.42 6.26
CA VAL A 475 -29.11 3.89 6.96
C VAL A 475 -28.75 3.20 8.29
N LYS A 476 -27.47 2.89 8.52
CA LYS A 476 -26.99 2.21 9.74
C LYS A 476 -26.80 3.17 10.92
N GLU A 477 -26.97 2.63 12.14
CA GLU A 477 -26.89 3.38 13.40
C GLU A 477 -25.47 3.83 13.75
#